data_AF-A0A967PIE2-F1
#
_entry.id   AF-A0A967PIE2-F1
#
_cell.length_a   1.000
_cell.length_b   1.000
_cell.length_c   1.000
_cell.angle_alpha   90.00
_cell.angle_beta   90.00
_cell.angle_gamma   90.00
#
_symmetry.space_group_name_H-M   'P 1'
#
loop_
_entity.id
_entity.type
_entity.pdbx_description
1 polymer ?
#
loop_
_entity_poly.entity_id
_entity_poly.type
_entity_poly.pdbx_seq_one_letter_code
_entity_poly.pdbx_strand_id
1 'polypeptide(L)'
;VSRVVPREDLDRVVDETVSSLAAKSPATLMLGRDAFYGTAHLDPDVALDRLQAGLTAVSLTDDAREGVTAFLEKRPPRWQGR
;
A
#
# COMPACT_ATOMS: atom_id res chain seq x y z
N VAL A 1 16.86 5.38 8.83
CA VAL A 1 15.90 6.50 9.01
C VAL A 1 15.42 6.94 7.63
N SER A 2 14.14 7.25 7.45
CA SER A 2 13.56 7.66 6.15
C SER A 2 13.64 9.17 5.89
N ARG A 3 13.62 9.99 6.96
CA ARG A 3 13.82 11.45 6.94
C ARG A 3 14.53 11.90 8.21
N VAL A 4 15.22 13.03 8.14
CA VAL A 4 15.83 13.74 9.28
C VAL A 4 15.35 15.18 9.20
N VAL A 5 14.77 15.69 10.28
CA VAL A 5 14.15 17.03 10.32
C VAL A 5 14.47 17.72 11.66
N PRO A 6 14.42 19.06 11.71
CA PRO A 6 14.47 19.79 12.98
C PRO A 6 13.40 19.30 13.97
N ARG A 7 13.66 19.47 15.27
CA ARG A 7 12.78 18.94 16.33
C ARG A 7 11.37 19.52 16.22
N GLU A 8 11.27 20.80 15.89
CA GLU A 8 10.05 21.58 15.73
C GLU A 8 9.17 21.10 14.56
N ASP A 9 9.76 20.43 13.57
CA ASP A 9 9.05 19.93 12.39
C ASP A 9 8.61 18.47 12.52
N LEU A 10 9.07 17.76 13.56
CA LEU A 10 8.89 16.31 13.69
C LEU A 10 7.41 15.91 13.61
N ASP A 11 6.56 16.54 14.41
CA ASP A 11 5.14 16.18 14.51
C ASP A 11 4.43 16.42 13.17
N ARG A 12 4.66 17.57 12.54
CA ARG A 12 4.10 17.90 11.22
C ARG A 12 4.47 16.85 10.17
N VAL A 13 5.74 16.45 10.11
CA VAL A 13 6.22 15.49 9.11
C VAL A 13 5.72 14.07 9.39
N VAL A 14 5.55 13.70 10.65
CA VAL A 14 4.89 12.45 11.05
C VAL A 14 3.43 12.47 10.60
N ASP A 15 2.68 13.53 10.88
CA ASP A 15 1.27 13.67 10.52
C ASP A 15 1.06 13.63 9.00
N GLU A 16 1.92 14.31 8.23
CA GLU A 16 1.90 14.23 6.77
C GLU A 16 2.11 12.79 6.27
N THR A 17 3.07 12.08 6.88
CA THR A 17 3.39 10.70 6.49
C THR A 17 2.24 9.75 6.82
N VAL A 18 1.69 9.84 8.03
CA VAL A 18 0.57 9.02 8.47
C VAL A 18 -0.68 9.32 7.65
N SER A 19 -0.96 10.60 7.38
CA SER A 19 -2.11 11.01 6.55
C SER A 19 -2.02 10.46 5.13
N SER A 20 -0.83 10.48 4.52
CA SER A 20 -0.59 9.89 3.19
C SER A 20 -0.81 8.38 3.17
N LEU A 21 -0.45 7.66 4.25
CA LEU A 21 -0.69 6.23 4.37
C LEU A 21 -2.17 5.92 4.61
N ALA A 22 -2.82 6.64 5.53
CA ALA A 22 -4.23 6.48 5.88
C ALA A 22 -5.18 6.76 4.70
N ALA A 23 -4.74 7.56 3.72
CA ALA A 23 -5.50 7.82 2.49
C ALA A 23 -5.51 6.64 1.49
N LYS A 24 -4.78 5.55 1.74
CA LYS A 24 -4.67 4.38 0.84
C LYS A 24 -5.56 3.23 1.32
N SER A 25 -5.81 2.27 0.44
CA SER A 25 -6.52 1.02 0.78
C SER A 25 -5.81 0.27 1.93
N PRO A 26 -6.50 0.01 3.06
CA PRO A 26 -5.94 -0.80 4.14
C PRO A 26 -5.60 -2.23 3.71
N ALA A 27 -6.46 -2.86 2.90
CA ALA A 27 -6.24 -4.21 2.38
C ALA A 27 -4.97 -4.27 1.52
N THR A 28 -4.80 -3.30 0.61
CA THR A 28 -3.64 -3.22 -0.28
C THR A 28 -2.35 -2.94 0.50
N LEU A 29 -2.39 -2.05 1.50
CA LEU A 29 -1.23 -1.76 2.34
C LEU A 29 -0.77 -3.00 3.13
N MET A 30 -1.71 -3.75 3.70
CA MET A 30 -1.40 -4.98 4.43
C MET A 30 -0.77 -6.03 3.52
N LEU A 31 -1.44 -6.36 2.40
CA LEU A 31 -0.96 -7.36 1.45
C LEU A 31 0.38 -6.97 0.82
N GLY A 32 0.55 -5.70 0.46
CA GLY A 32 1.79 -5.17 -0.12
C GLY A 32 2.97 -5.20 0.87
N ARG A 33 2.74 -4.88 2.15
CA ARG A 33 3.77 -4.96 3.18
C ARG A 33 4.21 -6.40 3.41
N ASP A 34 3.26 -7.32 3.51
CA ASP A 34 3.54 -8.73 3.73
C ASP A 34 4.25 -9.36 2.51
N ALA A 35 3.90 -8.93 1.30
CA ALA A 35 4.61 -9.28 0.09
C ALA A 35 6.06 -8.76 0.10
N PHE A 36 6.26 -7.47 0.43
CA PHE A 36 7.58 -6.84 0.46
C PHE A 36 8.55 -7.55 1.42
N TYR A 37 8.14 -7.78 2.66
CA TYR A 37 9.01 -8.49 3.62
C TYR A 37 9.08 -10.00 3.33
N GLY A 38 8.00 -10.59 2.82
CA GLY A 38 7.96 -12.01 2.49
C GLY A 38 8.82 -12.41 1.29
N THR A 39 9.27 -11.45 0.47
CA THR A 39 10.13 -11.71 -0.70
C THR A 39 11.55 -11.19 -0.57
N ALA A 40 11.85 -10.38 0.47
CA ALA A 40 13.12 -9.66 0.62
C ALA A 40 14.39 -10.54 0.61
N HIS A 41 14.26 -11.83 0.91
CA HIS A 41 15.37 -12.79 0.99
C HIS A 41 15.16 -14.03 0.12
N LEU A 42 14.16 -14.01 -0.77
CA LEU A 42 13.94 -15.11 -1.70
C LEU A 42 14.84 -14.95 -2.93
N ASP A 43 15.10 -16.08 -3.58
CA ASP A 43 15.64 -16.07 -4.94
C ASP A 43 14.68 -15.30 -5.89
N PRO A 44 15.19 -14.53 -6.87
CA PRO A 44 14.35 -13.69 -7.73
C PRO A 44 13.20 -14.42 -8.43
N ASP A 45 13.42 -15.64 -8.91
CA ASP A 45 12.37 -16.38 -9.63
C ASP A 45 11.26 -16.82 -8.66
N VAL A 46 11.65 -17.28 -7.47
CA VAL A 46 10.71 -17.64 -6.39
C VAL A 46 9.96 -16.42 -5.86
N ALA A 47 10.65 -15.29 -5.74
CA ALA A 47 10.04 -14.02 -5.35
C ALA A 47 8.98 -13.59 -6.37
N LEU A 48 9.27 -13.73 -7.67
CA LEU A 48 8.36 -13.37 -8.74
C LEU A 48 7.09 -14.22 -8.73
N ASP A 49 7.22 -15.54 -8.59
CA ASP A 49 6.08 -16.46 -8.47
C ASP A 49 5.16 -16.07 -7.29
N ARG A 50 5.77 -15.74 -6.14
CA ARG A 50 5.04 -15.29 -4.95
C ARG A 50 4.34 -13.95 -5.18
N LEU A 51 5.00 -13.00 -5.84
CA LEU A 51 4.42 -11.69 -6.15
C LEU A 51 3.27 -11.81 -7.16
N GLN A 52 3.36 -12.70 -8.14
CA GLN A 52 2.28 -12.95 -9.09
C GLN A 52 1.01 -13.42 -8.38
N ALA A 53 1.12 -14.41 -7.49
CA ALA A 53 -0.01 -14.88 -6.70
C ALA A 53 -0.58 -13.77 -5.79
N GLY A 54 0.30 -12.97 -5.18
CA GLY A 54 -0.09 -11.81 -4.36
C GLY A 54 -0.85 -10.75 -5.16
N LEU A 55 -0.42 -10.46 -6.39
CA LEU A 55 -1.09 -9.51 -7.27
C LEU A 55 -2.50 -10.00 -7.67
N THR A 56 -2.67 -11.30 -7.93
CA THR A 56 -4.00 -11.88 -8.16
C THR A 56 -4.88 -11.71 -6.93
N ALA A 57 -4.37 -11.96 -5.72
CA ALA A 57 -5.13 -11.76 -4.49
C ALA A 57 -5.57 -10.29 -4.30
N VAL A 58 -4.66 -9.32 -4.50
CA VAL A 58 -4.99 -7.89 -4.44
C VAL A 58 -6.07 -7.54 -5.45
N SER A 59 -5.97 -8.04 -6.68
CA SER A 59 -6.92 -7.73 -7.77
C SER A 59 -8.35 -8.21 -7.50
N LEU A 60 -8.53 -9.16 -6.57
CA LEU A 60 -9.84 -9.70 -6.18
C LEU A 60 -10.48 -8.94 -5.01
N THR A 61 -9.78 -8.00 -4.39
CA THR A 61 -10.31 -7.18 -3.28
C THR A 61 -11.36 -6.17 -3.75
N ASP A 62 -12.28 -5.79 -2.86
CA ASP A 62 -13.26 -4.74 -3.14
C ASP A 62 -12.56 -3.38 -3.29
N ASP A 63 -11.52 -3.15 -2.49
CA ASP A 63 -10.69 -1.95 -2.58
C ASP A 63 -9.97 -1.84 -3.94
N ALA A 64 -9.48 -2.92 -4.53
CA ALA A 64 -8.87 -2.86 -5.87
C ALA A 64 -9.89 -2.46 -6.93
N ARG A 65 -11.11 -3.04 -6.87
CA ARG A 65 -12.21 -2.68 -7.76
C ARG A 65 -12.57 -1.20 -7.62
N GLU A 66 -12.79 -0.74 -6.39
CA GLU A 66 -13.10 0.65 -6.09
C GLU A 66 -11.99 1.60 -6.53
N GLY A 67 -10.71 1.24 -6.34
CA GLY A 67 -9.58 2.06 -6.76
C GLY A 67 -9.57 2.29 -8.26
N VAL A 68 -9.79 1.23 -9.05
CA VAL A 68 -9.91 1.32 -10.51
C VAL A 68 -11.13 2.15 -10.91
N THR A 69 -12.30 1.89 -10.31
CA THR A 69 -13.53 2.64 -10.60
C THR A 69 -13.38 4.13 -10.27
N ALA A 70 -12.89 4.48 -9.08
CA ALA A 70 -12.70 5.85 -8.65
C ALA A 70 -11.70 6.60 -9.54
N PHE A 71 -10.63 5.94 -9.99
CA PHE A 71 -9.69 6.50 -10.95
C PHE A 71 -10.37 6.82 -12.29
N LEU A 72 -11.12 5.88 -12.86
CA LEU A 72 -11.85 6.06 -14.11
C LEU A 72 -12.92 7.17 -14.01
N GLU A 73 -13.58 7.27 -12.86
CA GLU A 73 -14.60 8.28 -12.56
C GLU A 73 -14.03 9.63 -12.08
N LYS A 74 -12.70 9.76 -11.95
CA LYS A 74 -12.00 10.97 -11.49
C LYS A 74 -12.49 11.48 -10.13
N ARG A 75 -12.78 10.58 -9.20
CA ARG A 75 -13.21 10.90 -7.83
C ARG A 75 -12.28 10.26 -6.79
N PRO A 76 -12.29 10.75 -5.54
CA PRO A 76 -11.61 10.04 -4.47
C PRO A 76 -12.22 8.64 -4.25
N PRO A 77 -11.38 7.63 -3.98
CA PRO A 77 -11.83 6.29 -3.64
C PRO A 77 -12.41 6.21 -2.22
N ARG A 78 -13.32 5.26 -2.01
CA ARG A 78 -13.95 4.96 -0.72
C ARG A 78 -13.55 3.56 -0.26
N TRP A 79 -12.46 3.48 0.49
CA TRP A 79 -11.91 2.21 0.96
C TRP A 79 -12.81 1.53 2.00
N GLN A 80 -12.98 0.22 1.86
CA GLN A 80 -13.70 -0.66 2.78
C GLN A 80 -12.74 -1.57 3.56
N GLY A 81 -11.47 -1.67 3.14
CA GLY A 81 -10.45 -2.45 3.82
C GLY A 81 -10.57 -3.96 3.59
N ARG A 82 -11.19 -4.39 2.48
CA ARG A 82 -11.36 -5.79 2.09
C ARG A 82 -11.28 -5.97 0.57
#